data_AF-A0A368SPM0-F1
#
_entry.id   AF-A0A368SPM0-F1
#
_cell.length_a   1.000
_cell.length_b   1.000
_cell.length_c   1.000
_cell.angle_alpha   90.00
_cell.angle_beta   90.00
_cell.angle_gamma   90.00
#
_symmetry.space_group_name_H-M   'P 1'
#
loop_
_entity.id
_entity.type
_entity.pdbx_description
1 polymer ?
#
loop_
_entity_poly.entity_id
_entity_poly.type
_entity_poly.pdbx_seq_one_letter_code
_entity_poly.pdbx_strand_id
1 'polypeptide(L)'
;MQGDQQQPGLSPFAMAYGGQTVWERAERDDAAFRFNDAMAADTAFLMPIVLRECAEVFRGLTSLVDVAGGLGGAAATIAAAFPDLKCTVLDLPQVVACKW
;
A
#
# COMPACT_ATOMS: atom_id res chain seq x y z
N MET A 1 -42.31 -7.04 -9.42
CA MET A 1 -41.07 -7.62 -8.86
C MET A 1 -40.06 -6.48 -8.73
N GLN A 2 -40.20 -5.62 -7.71
CA GLN A 2 -39.16 -4.65 -7.37
C GLN A 2 -38.07 -5.45 -6.66
N GLY A 3 -36.89 -5.60 -7.26
CA GLY A 3 -35.76 -6.22 -6.58
C GLY A 3 -35.29 -5.26 -5.49
N ASP A 4 -35.34 -5.70 -4.23
CA ASP A 4 -34.60 -5.06 -3.15
C ASP A 4 -33.11 -5.18 -3.47
N GLN A 5 -32.58 -4.18 -4.18
CA GLN A 5 -31.14 -3.95 -4.20
C GLN A 5 -30.79 -3.35 -2.85
N GLN A 6 -30.52 -4.22 -1.87
CA GLN A 6 -29.93 -3.83 -0.60
C GLN A 6 -28.66 -3.01 -0.92
N GLN A 7 -28.66 -1.72 -0.58
CA GLN A 7 -27.43 -0.94 -0.59
C GLN A 7 -26.39 -1.69 0.26
N PRO A 8 -25.15 -1.89 -0.21
CA PRO A 8 -24.14 -2.56 0.60
C PRO A 8 -24.03 -1.82 1.94
N GLY A 9 -24.32 -2.53 3.03
CA GLY A 9 -24.20 -1.95 4.36
C GLY A 9 -22.76 -1.49 4.61
N LEU A 10 -22.61 -0.48 5.47
CA LEU A 10 -21.28 0.01 5.85
C LEU A 10 -20.43 -1.12 6.45
N SER A 11 -19.13 -1.12 6.15
CA SER A 11 -18.20 -2.05 6.80
C SER A 11 -18.15 -1.79 8.33
N PRO A 12 -17.76 -2.76 9.16
CA PRO A 12 -17.61 -2.55 10.60
C PRO A 12 -16.71 -1.35 10.95
N PHE A 13 -15.64 -1.14 10.18
CA PHE A 13 -14.78 0.04 10.33
C PHE A 13 -15.55 1.34 10.04
N ALA A 14 -16.26 1.39 8.92
CA ALA A 14 -17.04 2.57 8.56
C ALA A 14 -18.16 2.84 9.59
N MET A 15 -18.81 1.82 10.13
CA MET A 15 -19.79 1.99 11.22
C MET A 15 -19.15 2.61 12.47
N ALA A 16 -17.96 2.13 12.88
CA ALA A 16 -17.26 2.64 14.05
C ALA A 16 -16.74 4.08 13.87
N TYR A 17 -16.44 4.47 12.63
CA TYR A 17 -15.79 5.75 12.31
C TYR A 17 -16.66 6.70 11.48
N GLY A 18 -17.99 6.64 11.68
CA GLY A 18 -18.91 7.64 11.16
C GLY A 18 -19.00 7.67 9.63
N GLY A 19 -18.94 6.51 9.00
CA GLY A 19 -19.00 6.32 7.54
C GLY A 19 -17.65 6.37 6.83
N GLN A 20 -16.57 6.74 7.52
CA GLN A 20 -15.24 6.85 6.90
C GLN A 20 -14.66 5.48 6.53
N THR A 21 -14.07 5.40 5.35
CA THR A 21 -13.18 4.31 4.95
C THR A 21 -11.85 4.40 5.70
N VAL A 22 -11.07 3.31 5.67
CA VAL A 22 -9.72 3.26 6.24
C VAL A 22 -8.82 4.34 5.61
N TRP A 23 -8.94 4.54 4.30
CA TRP A 23 -8.13 5.48 3.53
C TRP A 23 -8.43 6.93 3.88
N GLU A 24 -9.72 7.30 3.95
CA GLU A 24 -10.15 8.64 4.36
C GLU A 24 -9.72 8.94 5.80
N ARG A 25 -9.73 7.92 6.68
CA ARG A 25 -9.27 8.09 8.04
C ARG A 25 -7.75 8.29 8.13
N ALA A 26 -6.99 7.50 7.38
CA ALA A 26 -5.53 7.64 7.30
C ALA A 26 -5.12 9.00 6.73
N GLU A 27 -5.83 9.51 5.73
CA GLU A 27 -5.61 10.85 5.18
C GLU A 27 -5.88 11.96 6.21
N ARG A 28 -6.96 11.81 6.99
CA ARG A 28 -7.42 12.85 7.91
C ARG A 28 -6.54 13.00 9.15
N ASP A 29 -6.02 11.91 9.70
CA ASP A 29 -5.32 11.91 10.99
C ASP A 29 -4.28 10.79 11.08
N ASP A 30 -3.21 10.91 10.27
CA ASP A 30 -2.12 9.93 10.21
C ASP A 30 -1.37 9.81 11.55
N ALA A 31 -1.38 10.85 12.38
CA ALA A 31 -0.74 10.82 13.70
C ALA A 31 -1.49 9.91 14.69
N ALA A 32 -2.83 9.97 14.71
CA ALA A 32 -3.64 9.10 15.57
C ALA A 32 -3.93 7.73 14.93
N PHE A 33 -3.95 7.66 13.60
CA PHE A 33 -4.21 6.46 12.82
C PHE A 33 -3.04 6.19 11.86
N ARG A 34 -1.91 5.78 12.46
CA ARG A 34 -0.58 5.57 11.86
C ARG A 34 -0.54 4.41 10.86
N PHE A 35 -1.39 4.47 9.86
CA PHE A 35 -1.60 3.40 8.89
C PHE A 35 -0.38 3.23 7.99
N ASN A 36 0.18 4.34 7.48
CA ASN A 36 1.35 4.29 6.61
C ASN A 36 2.59 3.74 7.34
N ASP A 37 2.80 4.16 8.59
CA ASP A 37 3.89 3.62 9.43
C ASP A 37 3.74 2.12 9.68
N ALA A 38 2.51 1.66 9.95
CA ALA A 38 2.23 0.24 10.16
C ALA A 38 2.54 -0.57 8.88
N MET A 39 2.12 -0.07 7.71
CA MET A 39 2.43 -0.71 6.42
C MET A 39 3.92 -0.68 6.10
N ALA A 40 4.63 0.41 6.44
CA ALA A 40 6.07 0.52 6.26
C ALA A 40 6.84 -0.49 7.13
N ALA A 41 6.41 -0.66 8.40
CA ALA A 41 6.98 -1.66 9.30
C ALA A 41 6.76 -3.09 8.79
N ASP A 42 5.55 -3.41 8.33
CA ASP A 42 5.23 -4.72 7.75
C ASP A 42 6.07 -5.01 6.49
N THR A 43 6.18 -4.02 5.59
CA THR A 43 7.00 -4.11 4.38
C THR A 43 8.48 -4.34 4.71
N ALA A 44 9.02 -3.61 5.69
CA ALA A 44 10.42 -3.76 6.12
C ALA A 44 10.71 -5.17 6.66
N PHE A 45 9.71 -5.82 7.24
CA PHE A 45 9.83 -7.21 7.72
C PHE A 45 9.70 -8.23 6.59
N LEU A 46 8.71 -8.08 5.70
CA LEU A 46 8.39 -9.09 4.68
C LEU A 46 9.35 -9.07 3.49
N MET A 47 9.78 -7.89 3.03
CA MET A 47 10.55 -7.77 1.78
C MET A 47 11.91 -8.50 1.78
N PRO A 48 12.68 -8.54 2.88
CA PRO A 48 13.86 -9.39 2.96
C PRO A 48 13.57 -10.88 2.73
N ILE A 49 12.40 -11.36 3.20
CA ILE A 49 11.97 -12.74 3.01
C ILE A 49 11.59 -12.96 1.54
N VAL A 50 10.83 -12.05 0.94
CA VAL A 50 10.47 -12.10 -0.48
C VAL A 50 11.71 -12.14 -1.38
N LEU A 51 12.71 -11.30 -1.10
CA LEU A 51 13.96 -11.32 -1.86
C LEU A 51 14.77 -12.60 -1.63
N ARG A 52 14.68 -13.23 -0.45
CA ARG A 52 15.39 -14.48 -0.17
C ARG A 52 14.73 -15.67 -0.88
N GLU A 53 13.41 -15.75 -0.83
CA GLU A 53 12.65 -16.93 -1.27
C GLU A 53 12.14 -16.83 -2.72
N CYS A 54 12.03 -15.62 -3.26
CA CYS A 54 11.34 -15.36 -4.54
C CYS A 54 12.08 -14.37 -5.45
N ALA A 55 13.39 -14.13 -5.26
CA ALA A 55 14.14 -13.14 -6.05
C ALA A 55 14.11 -13.41 -7.56
N GLU A 56 13.98 -14.67 -7.97
CA GLU A 56 13.96 -15.10 -9.36
C GLU A 56 12.79 -14.52 -10.17
N VAL A 57 11.66 -14.20 -9.54
CA VAL A 57 10.50 -13.61 -10.22
C VAL A 57 10.79 -12.21 -10.78
N PHE A 58 11.80 -11.53 -10.23
CA PHE A 58 12.21 -10.19 -10.66
C PHE A 58 13.30 -10.20 -11.74
N ARG A 59 13.91 -11.36 -12.03
CA ARG A 59 15.01 -11.45 -13.00
C ARG A 59 14.50 -11.25 -14.43
N GLY A 60 15.21 -10.40 -15.19
CA GLY A 60 14.88 -10.10 -16.59
C GLY A 60 13.75 -9.09 -16.77
N LEU A 61 13.13 -8.63 -15.68
CA LEU A 61 12.23 -7.48 -15.74
C LEU A 61 13.04 -6.21 -16.00
N THR A 62 12.46 -5.30 -16.78
CA THR A 62 13.05 -3.98 -17.08
C THR A 62 12.31 -2.85 -16.34
N SER A 63 11.06 -3.09 -15.94
CA SER A 63 10.26 -2.13 -15.17
C SER A 63 9.28 -2.83 -14.22
N LEU A 64 9.06 -2.23 -13.06
CA LEU A 64 8.09 -2.66 -12.06
C LEU A 64 7.31 -1.45 -11.52
N VAL A 65 6.00 -1.63 -11.32
CA VAL A 65 5.13 -0.63 -10.67
C VAL A 65 4.56 -1.23 -9.39
N ASP A 66 4.84 -0.58 -8.27
CA ASP A 66 4.33 -0.91 -6.94
C ASP A 66 3.05 -0.12 -6.68
N VAL A 67 1.90 -0.77 -6.91
CA VAL A 67 0.56 -0.16 -6.84
C VAL A 67 0.02 -0.29 -5.42
N ALA A 68 -0.49 0.81 -4.87
CA ALA A 68 -0.74 0.95 -3.43
C ALA A 68 0.55 0.70 -2.61
N GLY A 69 1.69 1.14 -3.15
CA GLY A 69 3.02 0.88 -2.59
C GLY A 69 3.33 1.68 -1.32
N GLY A 70 2.41 2.53 -0.86
CA GLY A 70 2.56 3.38 0.31
C GLY A 70 3.76 4.31 0.18
N LEU A 71 4.64 4.26 1.17
CA LEU A 71 5.92 4.96 1.20
C LEU A 71 7.00 4.28 0.32
N GLY A 72 6.64 3.33 -0.53
CA GLY A 72 7.51 2.74 -1.54
C GLY A 72 8.56 1.76 -0.99
N GLY A 73 8.39 1.27 0.23
CA GLY A 73 9.39 0.39 0.87
C GLY A 73 9.69 -0.88 0.07
N ALA A 74 8.66 -1.47 -0.57
CA ALA A 74 8.81 -2.66 -1.39
C ALA A 74 9.57 -2.36 -2.68
N ALA A 75 9.11 -1.37 -3.45
CA ALA A 75 9.82 -0.88 -4.63
C ALA A 75 11.29 -0.52 -4.35
N ALA A 76 11.57 0.19 -3.26
CA ALA A 76 12.92 0.58 -2.87
C ALA A 76 13.82 -0.63 -2.56
N THR A 77 13.28 -1.62 -1.84
CA THR A 77 14.00 -2.85 -1.49
C THR A 77 14.30 -3.67 -2.74
N ILE A 78 13.36 -3.76 -3.68
CA ILE A 78 13.56 -4.46 -4.96
C ILE A 78 14.59 -3.71 -5.82
N ALA A 79 14.49 -2.39 -5.95
CA ALA A 79 15.43 -1.58 -6.72
C ALA A 79 16.87 -1.70 -6.20
N ALA A 80 17.04 -1.80 -4.88
CA ALA A 80 18.36 -2.03 -4.27
C ALA A 80 18.95 -3.41 -4.61
N ALA A 81 18.11 -4.45 -4.72
CA ALA A 81 18.54 -5.79 -5.08
C ALA A 81 18.74 -6.00 -6.60
N PHE A 82 18.03 -5.23 -7.42
CA PHE A 82 18.06 -5.30 -8.89
C PHE A 82 18.26 -3.90 -9.49
N PRO A 83 19.50 -3.37 -9.53
CA PRO A 83 19.77 -1.99 -9.94
C PRO A 83 19.33 -1.64 -11.37
N ASP A 84 19.26 -2.64 -12.25
CA ASP A 84 18.82 -2.47 -13.64
C ASP A 84 17.29 -2.41 -13.79
N LEU A 85 16.54 -2.74 -12.73
CA LEU A 85 15.08 -2.75 -12.72
C LEU A 85 14.53 -1.38 -12.34
N LYS A 86 13.90 -0.69 -13.30
CA LYS A 86 13.23 0.59 -13.03
C LYS A 86 11.97 0.36 -12.19
N CYS A 87 12.00 0.78 -10.93
CA CYS A 87 10.84 0.72 -10.04
C CYS A 87 10.10 2.07 -9.97
N THR A 88 8.77 2.03 -9.97
CA THR A 88 7.89 3.20 -9.79
C THR A 88 6.85 2.88 -8.74
N VAL A 89 6.55 3.83 -7.86
CA VAL A 89 5.50 3.70 -6.83
C VAL A 89 4.27 4.47 -7.27
N LEU A 90 3.10 3.84 -7.17
CA LEU A 90 1.81 4.46 -7.45
C LEU A 90 0.92 4.32 -6.21
N ASP A 91 0.49 5.45 -5.65
CA ASP A 91 -0.43 5.49 -4.51
C ASP A 91 -1.38 6.69 -4.61
N LEU A 92 -2.27 6.83 -3.63
CA LEU A 92 -3.15 7.97 -3.46
C LEU A 92 -2.34 9.27 -3.33
N PRO A 93 -2.84 10.41 -3.86
CA PRO A 93 -2.10 11.67 -3.89
C PRO A 93 -1.54 12.10 -2.53
N GLN A 94 -2.32 11.94 -1.46
CA GLN A 94 -1.93 12.28 -0.10
C GLN A 94 -0.77 11.42 0.44
N VAL A 95 -0.68 10.16 0.01
CA VAL A 95 0.37 9.23 0.45
C VAL A 95 1.69 9.58 -0.24
N VAL A 96 1.66 9.80 -1.56
CA VAL A 96 2.86 10.20 -2.32
C VAL A 96 3.33 11.63 -2.03
N ALA A 97 2.44 12.49 -1.50
CA ALA A 97 2.76 13.87 -1.14
C ALA A 97 3.45 14.02 0.24
N CYS A 98 3.37 13.01 1.11
CA CYS A 98 4.15 12.94 2.34
C CYS A 98 5.63 12.84 1.96
N LYS A 99 6.35 13.96 2.07
CA LYS A 99 7.71 14.13 1.54
C LYS A 99 8.73 13.19 2.19
N TRP A 100 9.59 12.62 1.36
CA TRP A 100 10.83 11.90 1.68
C TRP A 100 11.82 12.76 2.48
#